data_AF-A0A822EP67-F1
#
_entry.id   AF-A0A822EP67-F1
#
_cell.length_a   1.000
_cell.length_b   1.000
_cell.length_c   1.000
_cell.angle_alpha   90.00
_cell.angle_beta   90.00
_cell.angle_gamma   90.00
#
_symmetry.space_group_name_H-M   'P 1'
#
loop_
_entity.id
_entity.type
_entity.pdbx_description
1 polymer ?
#
loop_
_entity_poly.entity_id
_entity_poly.type
_entity_poly.pdbx_seq_one_letter_code
_entity_poly.pdbx_strand_id
1 'polypeptide(L)'
;MIFNQFGQSGIEYFPPDDTILMKIPGMSHSCLPVNTILLSTLECFYNQTCLHNLVSLLPTTANFTVISELEQSRYKLNSTIQTIINNLMIEEWVTDISYKKYYKQCAPISCTYFKND
;
A
#
# COMPACT_ATOMS: atom_id res chain seq x y z
N MET A 1 21.90 -16.06 -24.04
CA MET A 1 22.66 -17.01 -23.20
C MET A 1 23.58 -16.16 -22.33
N ILE A 2 23.45 -16.03 -21.01
CA ILE A 2 22.86 -16.87 -19.96
C ILE A 2 22.32 -15.89 -18.89
N PHE A 3 21.00 -15.90 -18.64
CA PHE A 3 20.44 -15.49 -17.35
C PHE A 3 20.63 -16.69 -16.44
N ASN A 4 21.44 -16.56 -15.38
CA ASN A 4 21.42 -17.37 -14.16
C ASN A 4 22.63 -17.00 -13.29
N GLN A 5 22.48 -16.02 -12.40
CA GLN A 5 23.13 -15.93 -11.08
C GLN A 5 22.48 -14.76 -10.31
N PHE A 6 21.32 -15.00 -9.69
CA PHE A 6 20.85 -14.20 -8.55
C PHE A 6 20.42 -15.17 -7.45
N GLY A 7 21.41 -15.92 -6.97
CA GLY A 7 21.43 -16.49 -5.65
C GLY A 7 22.58 -15.81 -4.90
N GLN A 8 22.27 -15.33 -3.70
CA GLN A 8 23.12 -14.64 -2.72
C GLN A 8 23.23 -13.11 -2.81
N SER A 9 22.77 -12.53 -1.70
CA SER A 9 23.05 -11.21 -1.14
C SER A 9 22.87 -10.04 -2.09
N GLY A 10 21.63 -9.56 -2.16
CA GLY A 10 21.38 -8.15 -2.45
C GLY A 10 22.21 -7.30 -1.49
N ILE A 11 22.90 -6.33 -2.04
CA ILE A 11 23.81 -5.43 -1.35
C ILE A 11 22.98 -4.58 -0.39
N GLU A 12 22.81 -5.06 0.85
CA GLU A 12 22.53 -4.18 1.97
C GLU A 12 23.76 -3.29 2.11
N TYR A 13 23.62 -2.01 1.79
CA TYR A 13 24.44 -1.02 2.47
C TYR A 13 23.94 -0.96 3.92
N PHE A 14 24.31 -1.98 4.70
CA PHE A 14 24.22 -1.97 6.14
C PHE A 14 25.43 -1.16 6.63
N PRO A 15 25.27 0.07 7.14
CA PRO A 15 26.36 0.71 7.87
C PRO A 15 26.79 -0.24 9.00
N PRO A 16 28.09 -0.33 9.32
CA PRO A 16 28.64 -1.32 10.26
C PRO A 16 28.31 -1.03 11.73
N ASP A 17 27.19 -0.37 12.00
CA ASP A 17 26.69 -0.07 13.33
C ASP A 17 25.26 -0.60 13.44
N ASP A 18 25.10 -1.68 14.19
CA ASP A 18 23.89 -2.49 14.35
C ASP A 18 22.85 -1.77 15.25
N THR A 19 22.70 -0.45 15.07
CA THR A 19 21.66 0.33 15.71
C THR A 19 20.40 0.22 14.88
N ILE A 20 19.48 -0.67 15.29
CA ILE A 20 18.11 -0.69 14.77
C ILE A 20 17.48 0.68 15.03
N LEU A 21 17.45 1.52 14.00
CA LEU A 21 16.99 2.91 14.08
C LEU A 21 15.54 2.99 14.58
N MET A 22 14.69 2.05 14.15
CA MET A 22 13.32 1.86 14.62
C MET A 22 12.72 0.58 14.02
N LYS A 23 11.97 -0.20 14.80
CA LYS A 23 11.09 -1.25 14.28
C LYS A 23 9.69 -0.69 14.01
N ILE A 24 9.27 -0.67 12.75
CA ILE A 24 7.92 -0.24 12.36
C ILE A 24 7.00 -1.47 12.35
N PRO A 25 5.99 -1.57 13.24
CA PRO A 25 5.04 -2.67 13.25
C PRO A 25 4.35 -2.82 11.89
N GLY A 26 4.25 -4.06 11.41
CA GLY A 26 3.62 -4.36 10.14
C GLY A 26 4.48 -4.14 8.91
N MET A 27 5.63 -3.49 9.00
CA MET A 27 6.50 -3.25 7.83
C MET A 27 7.37 -4.47 7.53
N SER A 28 7.32 -4.93 6.28
CA SER A 28 8.15 -6.01 5.74
C SER A 28 9.32 -5.43 4.94
N HIS A 29 10.37 -6.23 4.73
CA HIS A 29 11.51 -5.89 3.87
C HIS A 29 11.67 -6.96 2.79
N SER A 30 11.89 -6.54 1.55
CA SER A 30 12.09 -7.41 0.41
C SER A 30 13.01 -6.76 -0.62
N CYS A 31 13.53 -7.55 -1.57
CA CYS A 31 14.40 -7.04 -2.64
C CYS A 31 13.66 -6.07 -3.58
N LEU A 32 12.35 -6.23 -3.73
CA LEU A 32 11.52 -5.37 -4.57
C LEU A 32 10.68 -4.43 -3.70
N PRO A 33 10.69 -3.11 -3.94
CA PRO A 33 9.87 -2.15 -3.19
C PRO A 33 8.38 -2.52 -3.21
N VAL A 34 7.89 -3.05 -4.33
CA VAL A 34 6.50 -3.51 -4.44
C VAL A 34 6.21 -4.67 -3.50
N ASN A 35 7.13 -5.62 -3.33
CA ASN A 35 6.96 -6.75 -2.41
C ASN A 35 7.01 -6.28 -0.95
N THR A 36 7.94 -5.37 -0.64
CA THR A 36 8.00 -4.70 0.67
C THR A 36 6.64 -4.11 1.02
N ILE A 37 6.03 -3.35 0.11
CA ILE A 37 4.70 -2.77 0.32
C ILE A 37 3.62 -3.86 0.45
N LEU A 38 3.53 -4.77 -0.53
CA LEU A 38 2.47 -5.77 -0.58
C LEU A 38 2.44 -6.69 0.65
N LEU A 39 3.61 -7.06 1.17
CA LEU A 39 3.76 -7.91 2.35
C LEU A 39 3.59 -7.14 3.67
N SER A 40 3.62 -5.81 3.64
CA SER A 40 3.42 -4.99 4.83
C SER A 40 1.94 -4.87 5.19
N THR A 41 1.66 -4.46 6.43
CA THR A 41 0.34 -4.07 6.94
C THR A 41 0.32 -2.57 7.24
N LEU A 42 -0.87 -2.00 7.51
CA LEU A 42 -1.04 -0.56 7.78
C LEU A 42 -1.07 -0.22 9.28
N GLU A 43 -0.69 -1.15 10.16
CA GLU A 43 -0.81 -1.03 11.61
C GLU A 43 -0.24 0.28 12.19
N CYS A 44 0.94 0.70 11.71
CA CYS A 44 1.59 1.92 12.20
C CYS A 44 0.77 3.19 11.95
N PHE A 45 -0.03 3.23 10.88
CA PHE A 45 -0.82 4.41 10.51
C PHE A 45 -2.05 4.64 11.41
N TYR A 46 -2.43 3.64 12.20
CA TYR A 46 -3.48 3.73 13.22
C TYR A 46 -2.93 3.98 14.63
N ASN A 47 -1.60 4.03 14.79
CA ASN A 47 -0.95 4.22 16.09
C ASN A 47 -0.16 5.53 16.13
N GLN A 48 -0.56 6.44 17.03
CA GLN A 48 0.00 7.80 17.08
C GLN A 48 1.50 7.79 17.38
N THR A 49 1.95 6.96 18.31
CA THR A 49 3.36 6.86 18.68
C THR A 49 4.18 6.30 17.53
N CYS A 50 3.68 5.26 16.86
CA CYS A 50 4.37 4.69 15.71
C CYS A 50 4.49 5.70 14.57
N LEU A 51 3.37 6.33 14.17
CA LEU A 51 3.35 7.29 13.08
C LEU A 51 4.24 8.49 13.38
N HIS A 52 4.22 9.00 14.62
CA HIS A 52 5.10 10.09 15.04
C HIS A 52 6.58 9.74 14.88
N ASN A 53 6.97 8.56 15.36
CA ASN A 53 8.35 8.09 15.24
C ASN A 53 8.75 7.79 13.79
N LEU A 54 7.83 7.30 12.95
CA LEU A 54 8.09 7.10 11.53
C LEU A 54 8.32 8.43 10.81
N VAL A 55 7.49 9.43 11.10
CA VAL A 55 7.54 10.75 10.46
C VAL A 55 8.77 11.54 10.90
N SER A 56 9.24 11.38 12.13
CA SER A 56 10.45 12.06 12.61
C SER A 56 11.73 11.64 11.87
N LEU A 57 11.71 10.48 11.22
CA LEU A 57 12.80 9.99 10.36
C LEU A 57 12.76 10.56 8.95
N LEU A 58 11.64 11.17 8.54
CA LEU A 58 11.47 11.74 7.21
C LEU A 58 11.87 13.22 7.21
N PRO A 59 12.59 13.70 6.18
CA PRO A 59 12.95 15.11 6.05
C PRO A 59 11.75 15.93 5.55
N THR A 60 10.69 15.99 6.35
CA THR A 60 9.42 16.63 5.99
C THR A 60 8.88 17.50 7.13
N THR A 61 8.20 18.58 6.77
CA THR A 61 7.47 19.45 7.70
C THR A 61 5.96 19.21 7.64
N ALA A 62 5.53 18.18 6.92
CA ALA A 62 4.11 17.85 6.81
C ALA A 62 3.56 17.33 8.13
N ASN A 63 2.35 17.77 8.48
CA ASN A 63 1.64 17.27 9.64
C ASN A 63 0.92 15.97 9.26
N PHE A 64 1.35 14.87 9.86
CA PHE A 64 0.69 13.58 9.71
C PHE A 64 -0.18 13.31 10.93
N THR A 65 -1.40 12.88 10.67
CA THR A 65 -2.35 12.44 11.68
C THR A 65 -2.60 10.95 11.50
N VAL A 66 -2.86 10.24 12.61
CA VAL A 66 -3.31 8.86 12.53
C VAL A 66 -4.61 8.74 11.74
N ILE A 67 -4.76 7.60 11.09
CA ILE A 67 -6.03 7.18 10.51
C ILE A 67 -6.94 6.76 11.65
N SER A 68 -8.16 7.29 11.71
CA SER A 68 -9.18 6.80 12.63
C SER A 68 -9.63 5.42 12.20
N GLU A 69 -9.63 4.46 13.12
CA GLU A 69 -10.22 3.14 12.86
C GLU A 69 -11.71 3.31 12.53
N LEU A 70 -12.13 2.76 11.39
CA LEU A 70 -13.54 2.66 11.07
C LEU A 70 -14.12 1.55 11.97
N GLU A 71 -15.11 1.88 12.79
CA GLU A 71 -15.79 0.93 13.70
C GLU A 71 -16.26 -0.36 13.00
N GLN A 72 -16.44 -0.33 11.67
CA GLN A 72 -16.87 -1.47 10.86
C GLN A 72 -15.98 -1.68 9.62
N SER A 73 -14.67 -1.46 9.72
CA SER A 73 -13.78 -1.81 8.60
C SER A 73 -13.87 -3.30 8.28
N ARG A 74 -13.88 -3.60 6.98
CA ARG A 74 -13.78 -4.99 6.50
C ARG A 74 -12.38 -5.57 6.74
N TYR A 75 -11.37 -4.72 6.91
CA TYR A 75 -9.97 -5.13 7.06
C TYR A 75 -9.52 -5.00 8.51
N LYS A 76 -8.88 -6.04 9.03
CA LYS A 76 -8.19 -5.98 10.32
C LYS A 76 -6.90 -5.16 10.18
N LEU A 77 -6.43 -4.57 11.28
CA LEU A 77 -5.16 -3.83 11.31
C LEU A 77 -3.98 -4.64 10.75
N ASN A 78 -3.93 -5.95 11.02
CA ASN A 78 -2.89 -6.86 10.53
C ASN A 78 -3.14 -7.43 9.12
N SER A 79 -4.10 -6.88 8.37
CA SER A 79 -4.31 -7.26 6.96
C SER A 79 -3.16 -6.72 6.12
N THR A 80 -2.60 -7.59 5.27
CA THR A 80 -1.54 -7.16 4.34
C THR A 80 -2.11 -6.21 3.28
N ILE A 81 -1.30 -5.28 2.81
CA ILE A 81 -1.66 -4.39 1.70
C ILE A 81 -2.02 -5.19 0.46
N GLN A 82 -1.38 -6.34 0.21
CA GLN A 82 -1.77 -7.26 -0.86
C GLN A 82 -3.22 -7.73 -0.72
N THR A 83 -3.64 -8.11 0.49
CA THR A 83 -5.03 -8.54 0.73
C THR A 83 -6.01 -7.41 0.44
N ILE A 84 -5.68 -6.19 0.88
CA ILE A 84 -6.50 -5.00 0.66
C ILE A 84 -6.62 -4.70 -0.84
N ILE A 85 -5.50 -4.70 -1.58
CA ILE A 85 -5.45 -4.46 -3.03
C ILE A 85 -6.20 -5.54 -3.82
N ASN A 86 -6.03 -6.82 -3.47
CA ASN A 86 -6.73 -7.92 -4.11
C ASN A 86 -8.26 -7.81 -3.96
N ASN A 87 -8.72 -7.06 -2.95
CA ASN A 87 -10.12 -6.74 -2.71
C ASN A 87 -10.48 -5.31 -3.14
N LEU A 88 -9.68 -4.72 -4.03
CA LEU A 88 -9.88 -3.40 -4.62
C LEU A 88 -9.96 -2.26 -3.59
N MET A 89 -9.43 -2.48 -2.37
CA MET A 89 -9.54 -1.56 -1.24
C MET A 89 -10.99 -1.20 -0.86
N ILE A 90 -11.97 -2.05 -1.21
CA ILE A 90 -13.39 -1.80 -0.95
C ILE A 90 -13.72 -2.17 0.49
N GLU A 91 -14.16 -1.18 1.28
CA GLU A 91 -14.69 -1.36 2.64
C GLU A 91 -16.12 -1.92 2.61
N GLU A 92 -17.00 -1.34 1.80
CA GLU A 92 -18.41 -1.74 1.67
C GLU A 92 -18.86 -1.75 0.20
N TRP A 93 -19.64 -2.78 -0.18
CA TRP A 93 -20.26 -2.85 -1.49
C TRP A 93 -21.62 -2.16 -1.47
N VAL A 94 -21.72 -0.98 -2.09
CA VAL A 94 -23.00 -0.30 -2.28
C VAL A 94 -23.73 -0.93 -3.47
N THR A 95 -24.89 -1.54 -3.24
CA THR A 95 -25.70 -2.16 -4.30
C THR A 95 -26.64 -1.19 -5.00
N ASP A 96 -26.99 -0.06 -4.35
CA ASP A 96 -27.80 1.01 -4.95
C ASP A 96 -26.91 1.97 -5.76
N ILE A 97 -26.50 1.51 -6.95
CA ILE A 97 -25.62 2.27 -7.83
C ILE A 97 -26.45 2.98 -8.90
N SER A 98 -26.32 4.30 -8.96
CA SER A 98 -26.84 5.07 -10.09
C SER A 98 -25.90 4.97 -11.29
N TYR A 99 -26.16 4.01 -12.18
CA TYR A 99 -25.39 3.84 -13.43
C TYR A 99 -25.35 5.13 -14.28
N LYS A 100 -26.40 5.95 -14.22
CA LYS A 100 -26.44 7.27 -14.88
C LYS A 100 -25.38 8.22 -14.32
N LYS A 101 -25.20 8.28 -13.00
CA LYS A 101 -24.16 9.12 -12.35
C LYS A 101 -22.77 8.57 -12.67
N TYR A 102 -22.59 7.25 -12.58
CA TYR A 102 -21.34 6.58 -12.93
C TYR A 102 -20.92 6.90 -14.37
N TYR A 103 -21.81 6.69 -15.34
CA TYR A 103 -21.50 6.97 -16.74
C TYR A 103 -21.17 8.46 -16.96
N LYS A 104 -21.88 9.39 -16.31
CA LYS A 104 -21.55 10.82 -16.40
C LYS A 104 -20.14 11.15 -15.90
N GLN A 105 -19.60 10.42 -14.94
CA GLN A 105 -18.26 10.64 -14.38
C GLN A 105 -17.18 9.90 -15.17
N CYS A 106 -17.49 8.70 -15.65
CA CYS A 106 -16.50 7.78 -16.24
C CYS A 106 -16.65 7.61 -17.75
N ALA A 107 -17.53 8.37 -18.41
CA ALA A 107 -17.72 8.27 -19.85
C ALA A 107 -16.40 8.56 -20.57
N PRO A 108 -16.00 7.70 -21.53
CA PRO A 108 -14.83 7.95 -22.34
C PRO A 108 -15.01 9.24 -23.16
N ILE A 109 -13.93 9.99 -23.34
CA ILE A 109 -13.93 11.23 -24.11
C ILE A 109 -14.25 10.96 -25.60
N SER A 110 -13.84 9.80 -26.10
CA SER A 110 -14.11 9.35 -27.47
C SER A 110 -14.24 7.82 -27.51
N CYS A 111 -15.14 7.32 -28.36
CA CYS A 111 -15.34 5.90 -28.62
C CYS A 111 -15.05 5.60 -30.09
N THR A 112 -14.27 4.56 -30.36
CA THR A 112 -14.08 3.98 -31.70
C THR A 112 -14.64 2.56 -31.71
N TYR A 113 -15.31 2.19 -32.81
CA TYR A 113 -15.80 0.84 -33.03
C TYR A 113 -15.27 0.32 -34.36
N PHE A 114 -14.99 -0.97 -34.41
CA PHE A 114 -14.61 -1.68 -35.64
C PHE A 114 -15.73 -2.67 -35.97
N LYS A 115 -16.09 -2.75 -37.25
CA LYS A 115 -17.04 -3.74 -37.76
C LYS A 115 -16.21 -4.96 -38.21
N ASN A 116 -16.50 -6.13 -37.64
CA ASN A 116 -15.95 -7.38 -38.15
C ASN A 116 -16.76 -7.78 -39.38
N ASP A 117 -16.11 -7.84 -40.55
CA ASP A 117 -16.66 -8.39 -41.80
C ASP A 117 -16.48 -9.91 -41.87
#